data_AF-A0A1H6KKG3-F1
#
_entry.id   AF-A0A1H6KKG3-F1
#
_cell.length_a   1.000
_cell.length_b   1.000
_cell.length_c   1.000
_cell.angle_alpha   90.00
_cell.angle_beta   90.00
_cell.angle_gamma   90.00
#
_symmetry.space_group_name_H-M   'P 1'
#
loop_
_entity.id
_entity.type
_entity.pdbx_description
1 polymer ?
#
loop_
_entity_poly.entity_id
_entity_poly.type
_entity_poly.pdbx_seq_one_letter_code
_entity_poly.pdbx_strand_id
1 'polypeptide(L)'
;MAIINKLSIHQFRNLTAQYITPCENINLFIGGNAQGKTNLIEAIYYLGHNRSFKTKTIKEVINFDTDKFQLDAEIDDNRIKLEKSKIKNTISINQQRITNTSQLSQILPIQIITPDKGFIVNGTPKNKRSYLDWGVFHVKPEISKVFKNYRKY
;
A
#
# COMPACT_ATOMS: atom_id res chain seq x y z
N MET A 1 5.08 -15.77 4.03
CA MET A 1 5.21 -14.45 3.40
C MET A 1 3.95 -14.23 2.58
N ALA A 2 3.39 -13.03 2.59
CA ALA A 2 2.15 -12.76 1.86
C ALA A 2 2.39 -12.78 0.34
N ILE A 3 1.60 -13.54 -0.40
CA ILE A 3 1.67 -13.65 -1.86
C ILE A 3 0.45 -12.99 -2.47
N ILE A 4 0.65 -12.11 -3.46
CA ILE A 4 -0.46 -11.52 -4.23
C ILE A 4 -0.76 -12.47 -5.40
N ASN A 5 -1.89 -13.16 -5.35
CA ASN A 5 -2.32 -14.08 -6.42
C ASN A 5 -3.01 -13.34 -7.57
N LYS A 6 -3.78 -12.30 -7.24
CA LYS A 6 -4.47 -11.47 -8.23
C LYS A 6 -4.48 -10.02 -7.79
N LEU A 7 -4.38 -9.11 -8.76
CA LEU A 7 -4.42 -7.68 -8.56
C LEU A 7 -5.26 -7.02 -9.65
N SER A 8 -6.32 -6.32 -9.24
CA SER A 8 -7.14 -5.48 -10.10
C SER A 8 -7.02 -4.02 -9.66
N ILE A 9 -6.74 -3.14 -10.62
CA ILE A 9 -6.57 -1.71 -10.42
C ILE A 9 -7.52 -0.98 -11.34
N HIS A 10 -8.30 -0.05 -10.79
CA HIS A 10 -9.17 0.82 -11.58
C HIS A 10 -8.98 2.28 -11.17
N GLN A 11 -8.76 3.13 -12.16
CA GLN A 11 -8.69 4.59 -12.04
C GLN A 11 -7.69 5.10 -11.01
N PHE A 12 -6.54 4.43 -10.90
CA PHE A 12 -5.46 4.78 -9.98
C PHE A 12 -4.31 5.46 -10.73
N ARG A 13 -4.05 6.75 -10.47
CA ARG A 13 -3.09 7.57 -11.22
C ARG A 13 -3.38 7.44 -12.72
N ASN A 14 -2.38 7.16 -13.55
CA ASN A 14 -2.56 6.90 -14.99
C ASN A 14 -3.00 5.46 -15.32
N LEU A 15 -3.28 4.61 -14.34
CA LEU A 15 -3.75 3.24 -14.55
C LEU A 15 -5.29 3.22 -14.57
N THR A 16 -5.87 3.18 -15.76
CA THR A 16 -7.32 3.20 -15.97
C THR A 16 -7.98 1.87 -15.58
N ALA A 17 -7.46 0.76 -16.11
CA ALA A 17 -7.87 -0.61 -15.76
C ALA A 17 -6.68 -1.56 -15.96
N GLN A 18 -6.27 -2.28 -14.92
CA GLN A 18 -5.23 -3.30 -14.99
C GLN A 18 -5.69 -4.54 -14.25
N TYR A 19 -5.43 -5.71 -14.83
CA TYR A 19 -5.63 -7.01 -14.20
C TYR A 19 -4.35 -7.81 -14.33
N ILE A 20 -3.79 -8.21 -13.19
CA ILE A 20 -2.47 -8.85 -13.12
C ILE A 20 -2.60 -10.10 -12.27
N THR A 21 -2.01 -11.19 -12.75
CA THR A 21 -1.79 -12.44 -12.00
C THR A 21 -0.28 -12.59 -11.84
N PRO A 22 0.29 -12.07 -10.73
CA PRO A 22 1.73 -12.13 -10.51
C PRO A 22 2.23 -13.57 -10.34
N CYS A 23 3.50 -13.80 -10.64
CA CYS A 23 4.21 -14.99 -10.19
C CYS A 23 4.53 -14.88 -8.69
N GLU A 24 4.75 -16.01 -8.02
CA GLU A 24 4.97 -16.04 -6.56
C GLU A 24 6.21 -15.27 -6.09
N ASN A 25 7.24 -15.20 -6.92
CA ASN A 25 8.54 -14.64 -6.57
C ASN A 25 8.77 -13.29 -7.27
N ILE A 26 9.73 -13.27 -8.20
CA ILE A 26 10.17 -12.04 -8.85
C ILE A 26 9.24 -11.73 -10.03
N ASN A 27 8.67 -10.53 -10.00
CA ASN A 27 7.85 -10.00 -11.08
C ASN A 27 8.56 -8.79 -11.68
N LEU A 28 8.89 -8.85 -12.97
CA LEU A 28 9.61 -7.79 -13.67
C LEU A 28 8.65 -6.99 -14.56
N PHE A 29 8.47 -5.70 -14.25
CA PHE A 29 7.66 -4.79 -15.04
C PHE A 29 8.56 -3.83 -15.82
N ILE A 30 8.57 -3.97 -17.16
CA ILE A 30 9.44 -3.22 -18.08
C ILE A 30 8.59 -2.28 -18.92
N GLY A 31 9.14 -1.12 -19.27
CA GLY A 31 8.51 -0.16 -20.18
C GLY A 31 9.22 1.18 -20.16
N GLY A 32 8.80 2.11 -21.02
CA GLY A 32 9.34 3.48 -21.04
C GLY A 32 9.06 4.28 -19.76
N ASN A 33 9.70 5.43 -19.62
CA ASN A 33 9.42 6.38 -18.54
C ASN A 33 7.95 6.85 -18.59
N ALA A 34 7.41 7.21 -17.43
CA ALA A 34 6.01 7.64 -17.26
C ALA A 34 4.91 6.62 -17.65
N GLN A 35 5.25 5.38 -18.03
CA GLN A 35 4.29 4.33 -18.39
C GLN A 35 3.56 3.68 -17.18
N GLY A 36 3.58 4.31 -16.01
CA GLY A 36 2.82 3.82 -14.85
C GLY A 36 3.49 2.71 -14.01
N LYS A 37 4.72 2.28 -14.31
CA LYS A 37 5.46 1.29 -13.50
C LYS A 37 5.52 1.64 -12.02
N THR A 38 5.88 2.88 -11.68
CA THR A 38 5.91 3.34 -10.29
C THR A 38 4.52 3.47 -9.70
N ASN A 39 3.49 3.72 -10.52
CA ASN A 39 2.10 3.82 -10.06
C ASN A 39 1.51 2.43 -9.75
N LEU A 40 1.96 1.40 -10.46
CA LEU A 40 1.66 0.00 -10.13
C LEU A 40 2.25 -0.36 -8.75
N ILE A 41 3.52 -0.04 -8.50
CA ILE A 41 4.15 -0.23 -7.18
C ILE A 41 3.41 0.57 -6.11
N GLU A 42 2.96 1.78 -6.42
CA GLU A 42 2.17 2.62 -5.53
C GLU A 42 0.80 2.03 -5.21
N ALA A 43 0.12 1.42 -6.17
CA ALA A 43 -1.15 0.71 -5.94
C ALA A 43 -0.96 -0.47 -4.97
N ILE A 44 0.07 -1.28 -5.18
CA ILE A 44 0.41 -2.40 -4.29
C ILE A 44 0.73 -1.90 -2.87
N TYR A 45 1.55 -0.84 -2.76
CA TYR A 45 1.84 -0.22 -1.46
C TYR A 45 0.57 0.29 -0.76
N TYR A 46 -0.34 0.89 -1.53
CA TYR A 46 -1.60 1.40 -1.02
C TYR A 46 -2.49 0.29 -0.44
N LEU A 47 -2.50 -0.91 -1.02
CA LEU A 47 -3.25 -2.05 -0.47
C LEU A 47 -2.82 -2.39 0.96
N GLY A 48 -1.53 -2.40 1.26
CA GLY A 48 -1.00 -2.74 2.60
C GLY A 48 -1.00 -1.56 3.59
N HIS A 49 -1.02 -0.32 3.12
CA HIS A 49 -0.83 0.87 3.99
C HIS A 49 -2.00 1.86 3.97
N ASN A 50 -2.97 1.69 3.08
CA ASN A 50 -4.08 2.61 2.84
C ASN A 50 -3.66 4.09 2.63
N ARG A 51 -2.46 4.30 2.07
CA ARG A 51 -1.93 5.63 1.74
C ARG A 51 -0.92 5.53 0.62
N SER A 52 -0.74 6.62 -0.11
CA SER A 52 0.36 6.78 -1.04
C SER A 52 1.67 7.04 -0.29
N PHE A 53 2.78 6.54 -0.85
CA PHE A 53 4.12 6.91 -0.39
C PHE A 53 4.66 8.20 -1.04
N LYS A 54 4.00 8.71 -2.08
CA LYS A 54 4.37 9.94 -2.80
C LYS A 54 3.61 11.16 -2.30
N THR A 55 2.33 11.01 -1.94
CA THR A 55 1.45 12.12 -1.59
C THR A 55 0.46 11.75 -0.49
N LYS A 56 -0.04 12.76 0.21
CA LYS A 56 -1.15 12.62 1.17
C LYS A 56 -2.49 13.01 0.53
N THR A 57 -2.48 13.62 -0.65
CA THR A 57 -3.67 14.15 -1.31
C THR A 57 -4.35 13.05 -2.12
N ILE A 58 -5.57 12.66 -1.73
CA ILE A 58 -6.34 11.62 -2.44
C ILE A 58 -6.65 12.00 -3.90
N LYS A 59 -6.90 13.29 -4.18
CA LYS A 59 -7.18 13.79 -5.54
C LYS A 59 -6.02 13.51 -6.51
N GLU A 60 -4.78 13.52 -6.03
CA GLU A 60 -3.62 13.22 -6.87
C GLU A 60 -3.48 11.73 -7.17
N VAL A 61 -4.08 10.86 -6.35
CA VAL A 61 -4.05 9.41 -6.51
C VAL A 61 -5.15 8.92 -7.45
N ILE A 62 -6.29 9.60 -7.52
CA ILE A 62 -7.39 9.29 -8.44
C ILE A 62 -6.97 9.66 -9.88
N ASN A 63 -7.39 8.85 -10.87
CA ASN A 63 -7.19 9.14 -12.30
C ASN A 63 -7.85 10.46 -12.70
N PHE A 64 -7.24 11.15 -13.67
CA PHE A 64 -7.79 12.40 -14.19
C PHE A 64 -9.22 12.19 -14.72
N ASP A 65 -10.11 13.16 -14.55
CA ASP A 65 -11.53 13.07 -14.92
C ASP A 65 -12.36 11.96 -14.25
N THR A 66 -11.88 11.38 -13.15
CA THR A 66 -12.67 10.45 -12.34
C THR A 66 -12.77 10.89 -10.89
N ASP A 67 -13.79 10.41 -10.18
CA ASP A 67 -14.06 10.80 -8.79
C ASP A 67 -13.61 9.76 -7.76
N LYS A 68 -13.25 8.55 -8.23
CA LYS A 68 -12.89 7.43 -7.38
C LYS A 68 -11.89 6.49 -8.05
N PHE A 69 -11.14 5.77 -7.22
CA PHE A 69 -10.33 4.62 -7.64
C PHE A 69 -10.75 3.37 -6.85
N GLN A 70 -10.44 2.21 -7.42
CA GLN A 70 -10.61 0.92 -6.76
C GLN A 70 -9.32 0.10 -6.89
N LEU A 71 -8.93 -0.53 -5.78
CA LEU A 71 -7.90 -1.56 -5.73
C LEU A 71 -8.52 -2.82 -5.16
N ASP A 72 -8.29 -3.96 -5.79
CA ASP A 72 -8.77 -5.27 -5.34
C ASP A 72 -7.63 -6.27 -5.50
N ALA A 73 -7.36 -7.05 -4.46
CA ALA A 73 -6.31 -8.05 -4.51
C ALA A 73 -6.69 -9.31 -3.72
N GLU A 74 -6.35 -10.46 -4.28
CA GLU A 74 -6.32 -11.75 -3.57
C GLU A 74 -4.88 -11.94 -3.07
N ILE A 75 -4.74 -12.11 -1.75
CA ILE A 75 -3.49 -12.19 -1.01
C ILE A 75 -3.56 -13.40 -0.09
N ASP A 76 -2.84 -14.46 -0.42
CA ASP A 76 -3.00 -15.78 0.20
C ASP A 76 -4.50 -16.16 0.24
N ASP A 77 -5.06 -16.45 1.43
CA ASP A 77 -6.49 -16.77 1.64
C ASP A 77 -7.39 -15.54 1.85
N ASN A 78 -6.85 -14.33 1.75
CA ASN A 78 -7.57 -13.08 2.01
C ASN A 78 -7.84 -12.30 0.72
N ARG A 79 -8.96 -11.58 0.69
CA ARG A 79 -9.25 -10.59 -0.35
C ARG A 79 -9.36 -9.20 0.23
N ILE A 80 -8.50 -8.29 -0.19
CA ILE A 80 -8.54 -6.88 0.18
C ILE A 80 -9.20 -6.09 -0.96
N LYS A 81 -10.23 -5.29 -0.62
CA LYS A 81 -10.82 -4.34 -1.56
C LYS A 81 -10.84 -2.93 -0.96
N LEU A 82 -10.32 -1.97 -1.71
CA LEU A 82 -10.32 -0.55 -1.40
C LEU A 82 -11.12 0.20 -2.47
N GLU A 83 -12.08 1.01 -2.05
CA GLU A 83 -12.74 1.98 -2.91
C GLU A 83 -12.59 3.36 -2.25
N LYS A 84 -12.02 4.31 -2.99
CA LYS A 84 -11.61 5.60 -2.44
C LYS A 84 -12.07 6.72 -3.33
N SER A 85 -12.63 7.76 -2.73
CA SER A 85 -13.10 8.97 -3.41
C SER A 85 -12.93 10.17 -2.47
N LYS A 86 -13.24 11.37 -2.96
CA LYS A 86 -13.27 12.57 -2.11
C LYS A 86 -14.35 12.54 -1.03
N ILE A 87 -15.45 11.81 -1.29
CA ILE A 87 -16.66 11.84 -0.46
C ILE A 87 -16.72 10.62 0.46
N LYS A 88 -16.43 9.44 -0.09
CA LYS A 88 -16.61 8.16 0.58
C LYS A 88 -15.41 7.26 0.37
N ASN A 89 -14.98 6.66 1.48
CA ASN A 89 -13.88 5.72 1.50
C ASN A 89 -14.36 4.42 2.15
N THR A 90 -14.22 3.31 1.45
CA THR A 90 -14.56 1.99 1.97
C THR A 90 -13.38 1.04 1.80
N ILE A 91 -13.18 0.22 2.83
CA ILE A 91 -12.15 -0.81 2.90
C ILE A 91 -12.87 -2.07 3.35
N SER A 92 -12.64 -3.17 2.65
CA SER A 92 -13.12 -4.48 3.08
C SER A 92 -12.04 -5.54 2.98
N ILE A 93 -12.14 -6.51 3.88
CA ILE A 93 -11.38 -7.75 3.89
C ILE A 93 -12.42 -8.87 3.83
N ASN A 94 -12.29 -9.79 2.87
CA ASN A 94 -13.24 -10.90 2.66
C ASN A 94 -14.69 -10.41 2.63
N GLN A 95 -14.93 -9.32 1.89
CA GLN A 95 -16.23 -8.64 1.72
C GLN A 95 -16.79 -7.95 2.99
N GLN A 96 -16.15 -8.10 4.15
CA GLN A 96 -16.54 -7.42 5.38
C GLN A 96 -15.85 -6.05 5.48
N ARG A 97 -16.63 -5.00 5.77
CA ARG A 97 -16.07 -3.65 5.93
C ARG A 97 -15.27 -3.55 7.22
N ILE A 98 -14.11 -2.92 7.15
CA ILE A 98 -13.25 -2.67 8.30
C ILE A 98 -13.02 -1.18 8.52
N THR A 99 -12.87 -0.79 9.79
CA THR A 99 -12.48 0.57 10.19
C THR A 99 -11.00 0.64 10.56
N ASN A 100 -10.42 -0.45 11.07
CA ASN A 100 -9.02 -0.51 11.47
C ASN A 100 -8.10 -0.85 10.29
N THR A 101 -7.47 0.16 9.71
CA THR A 101 -6.54 0.01 8.58
C THR A 101 -5.26 -0.76 8.92
N SER A 102 -4.91 -0.95 10.20
CA SER A 102 -3.72 -1.72 10.57
C SER A 102 -3.82 -3.19 10.18
N GLN A 103 -5.03 -3.71 10.00
CA GLN A 103 -5.26 -5.08 9.52
C GLN A 103 -4.70 -5.30 8.12
N LEU A 104 -4.74 -4.27 7.26
CA LEU A 104 -4.16 -4.34 5.91
C LEU A 104 -2.67 -4.61 5.95
N SER A 105 -1.96 -3.98 6.89
CA SER A 105 -0.52 -4.13 7.06
C SER A 105 -0.13 -5.47 7.69
N GLN A 106 -1.08 -6.14 8.36
CA GLN A 106 -0.89 -7.51 8.87
C GLN A 106 -1.05 -8.53 7.75
N ILE A 107 -2.04 -8.34 6.85
CA ILE A 107 -2.27 -9.22 5.71
C ILE A 107 -1.19 -9.02 4.64
N LEU A 108 -0.87 -7.76 4.33
CA LEU A 108 0.07 -7.41 3.27
C LEU A 108 1.20 -6.53 3.81
N PRO A 109 2.13 -7.11 4.59
CA PRO A 109 3.32 -6.41 5.06
C PRO A 109 4.25 -6.10 3.87
N ILE A 110 4.34 -4.84 3.49
CA ILE A 110 5.16 -4.40 2.33
C ILE A 110 6.27 -3.47 2.81
N GLN A 111 7.48 -3.71 2.32
CA GLN A 111 8.57 -2.74 2.35
C GLN A 111 8.82 -2.23 0.93
N ILE A 112 8.84 -0.90 0.77
CA ILE A 112 9.19 -0.28 -0.50
C ILE A 112 10.62 0.26 -0.48
N ILE A 113 11.35 -0.01 -1.56
CA ILE A 113 12.65 0.56 -1.85
C ILE A 113 12.47 1.52 -3.02
N THR A 114 12.87 2.78 -2.85
CA THR A 114 12.78 3.80 -3.91
C THR A 114 14.08 4.60 -3.96
N PRO A 115 14.50 5.10 -5.13
CA PRO A 115 15.73 5.87 -5.28
C PRO A 115 15.80 7.10 -4.35
N ASP A 116 14.68 7.81 -4.19
CA ASP A 116 14.60 9.03 -3.36
C ASP A 116 14.73 8.80 -1.85
N LYS A 117 14.81 7.55 -1.38
CA LYS A 117 14.85 7.22 0.05
C LYS A 117 16.29 7.16 0.60
N GLY A 118 17.07 8.20 0.30
CA GLY A 118 18.31 8.50 1.01
C GLY A 118 18.14 8.72 2.52
N PHE A 119 16.91 8.71 3.06
CA PHE A 119 16.64 8.96 4.47
C PHE A 119 17.17 7.88 5.43
N ILE A 120 17.38 6.64 4.97
CA ILE A 120 17.92 5.59 5.86
C ILE A 120 19.35 5.97 6.27
N VAL A 121 20.12 6.56 5.35
CA VAL A 121 21.48 7.02 5.58
C VAL A 121 21.49 8.47 6.09
N ASN A 122 20.81 9.38 5.38
CA ASN A 122 20.87 10.84 5.59
C ASN A 122 19.59 11.46 6.18
N GLY A 123 18.62 10.65 6.59
CA GLY A 123 17.34 11.14 7.10
C GLY A 123 17.37 11.47 8.57
N THR A 124 16.32 12.13 9.04
CA THR A 124 16.17 12.44 10.47
C THR A 124 16.09 11.15 11.30
N PRO A 125 16.51 11.17 12.58
CA PRO A 125 16.37 10.02 13.48
C PRO A 125 14.94 9.47 13.55
N LYS A 126 13.93 10.35 13.41
CA LYS A 126 12.52 9.98 13.35
C LYS A 126 12.21 9.07 12.16
N ASN A 127 12.72 9.41 10.98
CA ASN A 127 12.48 8.62 9.77
C ASN A 127 13.20 7.26 9.83
N LYS A 128 14.43 7.24 10.37
CA LYS A 128 15.19 6.00 10.61
C LYS A 128 14.46 5.08 11.59
N ARG A 129 13.99 5.62 12.72
CA ARG A 129 13.18 4.86 13.70
C ARG A 129 11.89 4.33 13.07
N SER A 130 11.16 5.16 12.31
CA SER A 130 9.93 4.69 11.67
C SER A 130 10.16 3.55 10.67
N TYR A 131 11.32 3.50 10.01
CA TYR A 131 11.69 2.39 9.13
C TYR A 131 12.00 1.11 9.93
N LEU A 132 12.76 1.23 11.02
CA LEU A 132 13.05 0.10 11.91
C LEU A 132 11.79 -0.42 12.60
N ASP A 133 10.95 0.47 13.15
CA ASP A 133 9.67 0.12 13.78
C ASP A 133 8.79 -0.71 12.84
N TRP A 134 8.78 -0.37 11.55
CA TRP A 134 8.04 -1.11 10.52
C TRP A 134 8.61 -2.51 10.29
N GLY A 135 9.93 -2.63 10.16
CA GLY A 135 10.60 -3.93 10.05
C GLY A 135 10.36 -4.83 11.26
N VAL A 136 10.42 -4.26 12.47
CA VAL A 136 10.19 -5.02 13.71
C VAL A 136 8.73 -5.43 13.86
N PHE A 137 7.77 -4.60 13.43
CA PHE A 137 6.35 -4.95 13.44
C PHE A 137 6.06 -6.24 12.64
N HIS A 138 6.69 -6.40 11.48
CA HIS A 138 6.50 -7.61 10.67
C HIS A 138 6.97 -8.89 11.40
N VAL A 139 8.03 -8.78 12.20
CA VAL A 139 8.59 -9.91 12.97
C VAL A 139 7.84 -10.14 14.29
N LYS A 140 7.44 -9.07 14.97
CA LYS A 140 6.73 -9.09 16.27
C LYS A 140 5.49 -8.20 16.22
N PRO A 141 4.33 -8.72 15.74
CA PRO A 141 3.12 -7.92 15.56
C PRO A 141 2.63 -7.20 16.83
N GLU A 142 2.85 -7.79 18.01
CA GLU A 142 2.47 -7.22 19.31
C GLU A 142 3.15 -5.89 19.62
N ILE A 143 4.30 -5.61 19.00
CA ILE A 143 5.04 -4.36 19.24
C ILE A 143 4.27 -3.12 18.76
N SER A 144 3.32 -3.29 17.84
CA SER A 144 2.44 -2.21 17.39
C SER A 144 1.62 -1.60 18.54
N LYS A 145 1.19 -2.42 19.51
CA LYS A 145 0.48 -1.96 20.72
C LYS A 145 1.43 -1.20 21.66
N VAL A 146 2.65 -1.73 21.84
CA VAL A 146 3.69 -1.09 22.65
C VAL A 146 4.05 0.30 22.12
N PHE A 147 4.30 0.42 20.82
CA PHE A 147 4.59 1.72 20.20
C PHE A 147 3.42 2.70 20.29
N LYS A 148 2.18 2.22 20.14
CA LYS A 148 0.98 3.07 20.33
C LYS A 148 0.89 3.60 21.76
N ASN A 149 1.18 2.77 22.76
CA ASN A 149 1.14 3.20 24.16
C ASN A 149 2.28 4.16 24.49
N TYR A 150 3.50 3.87 24.03
CA TYR A 150 4.65 4.74 24.25
C TYR A 150 4.45 6.15 23.67
N ARG A 151 3.90 6.28 22.45
CA ARG A 151 3.66 7.57 21.79
C ARG A 151 2.53 8.42 22.39
N LYS A 152 1.76 7.88 23.34
CA LYS A 152 0.74 8.64 24.08
C LYS A 152 1.33 9.46 25.22
N TYR A 153 2.57 9.15 25.62
CA TYR A 153 3.38 9.89 26.58
C TYR A 153 4.41 10.74 25.83
#